data_AF-A0A8J5G9F0-F1
#
_entry.id   AF-A0A8J5G9F0-F1
#
_cell.length_a   1.000
_cell.length_b   1.000
_cell.length_c   1.000
_cell.angle_alpha   90.00
_cell.angle_beta   90.00
_cell.angle_gamma   90.00
#
_symmetry.space_group_name_H-M   'P 1'
#
loop_
_entity.id
_entity.type
_entity.pdbx_description
1 polymer ?
#
loop_
_entity_poly.entity_id
_entity_poly.type
_entity_poly.pdbx_seq_one_letter_code
_entity_poly.pdbx_strand_id
1 'polypeptide(L)'
;MLDSAIKYKKAFASLQFNDKNYKYCSSSEEWKRGEKICEFLEPFYDTTNLISSSSYSTSNLYFMQVWKIEVLLKENLSNEDEVISCMCKRMMEKFDKYWTQYSTMLAFGAILDPRIKLSMLEFFYSKVENDSLKCKKKIDLVKTKLCKVFDQYSDTNQTSSSQPQSSTTHTHSQSVGVKGKNKRIFYEMMAYESQTITSAGKSQLDLYLEEPKLEFAYYQDLDILEHWKNQKQRYPTLALMSCDVLVIPITTVA
;
A
#
# COMPACT_ATOMS: atom_id res chain seq x y z
N MET A 1 2.42 -12.44 24.33
CA MET A 1 2.26 -13.61 25.24
C MET A 1 3.59 -14.31 25.49
N LEU A 2 4.25 -14.88 24.47
CA LEU A 2 5.50 -15.64 24.64
C LEU A 2 6.65 -14.76 25.16
N ASP A 3 6.86 -13.58 24.55
CA ASP A 3 7.81 -12.56 25.06
C ASP A 3 7.57 -12.22 26.54
N SER A 4 6.30 -12.02 26.92
CA SER A 4 5.91 -11.76 28.30
C SER A 4 6.25 -12.94 29.22
N ALA A 5 5.99 -14.18 28.79
CA ALA A 5 6.24 -15.38 29.58
C ALA A 5 7.74 -15.62 29.84
N ILE A 6 8.59 -15.34 28.84
CA ILE A 6 10.06 -15.49 28.95
C ILE A 6 10.62 -14.63 30.09
N LYS A 7 10.09 -13.42 30.30
CA LYS A 7 10.50 -12.51 31.39
C LYS A 7 10.27 -13.12 32.78
N TYR A 8 9.33 -14.05 32.91
CA TYR A 8 8.99 -14.72 34.16
C TYR A 8 9.58 -16.14 34.29
N LYS A 9 10.54 -16.53 33.43
CA LYS A 9 11.21 -17.85 33.48
C LYS A 9 11.66 -18.28 34.88
N LYS A 10 12.25 -17.35 35.66
CA LYS A 10 12.67 -17.61 37.04
C LYS A 10 11.50 -17.82 38.00
N ALA A 11 10.39 -17.11 37.78
CA ALA A 11 9.18 -17.27 38.59
C ALA A 11 8.53 -18.64 38.33
N PHE A 12 8.47 -19.10 37.07
CA PHE A 12 8.01 -20.46 36.75
C PHE A 12 8.89 -21.54 37.36
N ALA A 13 10.22 -21.36 37.33
CA ALA A 13 11.13 -22.28 38.02
C ALA A 13 10.90 -22.30 39.54
N SER A 14 10.69 -21.15 40.16
CA SER A 14 10.35 -21.08 41.60
C SER A 14 9.00 -21.73 41.93
N LEU A 15 8.02 -21.61 41.04
CA LEU A 15 6.69 -22.19 41.23
C LEU A 15 6.75 -23.72 41.33
N GLN A 16 7.67 -24.36 40.58
CA GLN A 16 7.89 -25.80 40.64
C GLN A 16 8.33 -26.30 42.02
N PHE A 17 9.06 -25.49 42.79
CA PHE A 17 9.46 -25.85 44.14
C PHE A 17 8.34 -25.61 45.17
N ASN A 18 7.47 -24.64 44.92
CA ASN A 18 6.48 -24.16 45.89
C ASN A 18 5.09 -24.82 45.73
N ASP A 19 4.71 -25.19 44.51
CA ASP A 19 3.41 -25.79 44.20
C ASP A 19 3.56 -27.24 43.74
N LYS A 20 3.14 -28.19 44.59
CA LYS A 20 3.16 -29.63 44.30
C LYS A 20 2.23 -30.02 43.14
N ASN A 21 1.27 -29.16 42.75
CA ASN A 21 0.38 -29.39 41.63
C ASN A 21 0.96 -28.91 40.29
N TYR A 22 2.07 -28.16 40.29
CA TYR A 22 2.71 -27.68 39.06
C TYR A 22 3.56 -28.78 38.42
N LYS A 23 2.92 -29.58 37.57
CA LYS A 23 3.53 -30.78 36.94
C LYS A 23 4.31 -30.51 35.66
N TYR A 24 4.08 -29.37 35.00
CA TYR A 24 4.63 -29.07 33.68
C TYR A 24 5.48 -27.79 33.73
N CYS A 25 6.68 -27.92 34.28
CA CYS A 25 7.69 -26.85 34.22
C CYS A 25 8.45 -26.95 32.91
N SER A 26 8.53 -25.84 32.18
CA SER A 26 9.30 -25.80 30.93
C SER A 26 10.79 -25.99 31.20
N SER A 27 11.44 -26.83 30.38
CA SER A 27 12.87 -27.08 30.45
C SER A 27 13.70 -25.89 29.98
N SER A 28 15.01 -25.89 30.27
CA SER A 28 15.92 -24.85 29.78
C SER A 28 15.93 -24.78 28.25
N GLU A 29 15.86 -25.93 27.59
CA GLU A 29 15.79 -26.07 26.13
C GLU A 29 14.47 -25.51 25.58
N GLU A 30 13.34 -25.76 26.25
CA GLU A 30 12.04 -25.22 25.84
C GLU A 30 11.98 -23.70 25.96
N TRP A 31 12.60 -23.12 26.99
CA TRP A 31 12.72 -21.66 27.09
C TRP A 31 13.59 -21.07 25.98
N LYS A 32 14.75 -21.67 25.70
CA LYS A 32 15.61 -21.27 24.57
C LYS A 32 14.89 -21.40 23.23
N ARG A 33 14.06 -22.44 23.09
CA ARG A 33 13.19 -22.64 21.93
C ARG A 33 12.17 -21.51 21.80
N GLY A 34 11.54 -21.10 22.92
CA GLY A 34 10.61 -19.99 22.96
C GLY A 34 11.25 -18.65 22.58
N GLU A 35 12.47 -18.38 23.05
CA GLU A 35 13.25 -17.19 22.70
C GLU A 35 13.49 -17.11 21.17
N LYS A 36 13.99 -18.19 20.56
CA LYS A 36 14.17 -18.27 19.10
C LYS A 36 12.88 -18.05 18.31
N ILE A 37 11.76 -18.60 18.78
CA ILE A 37 10.46 -18.41 18.13
C ILE A 37 10.00 -16.96 18.26
N CYS A 38 10.20 -16.31 19.41
CA CYS A 38 9.92 -14.88 19.58
C CYS A 38 10.72 -14.03 18.60
N GLU A 39 12.03 -14.24 18.51
CA GLU A 39 12.91 -13.51 17.58
C GLU A 39 12.44 -13.67 16.12
N PHE A 40 12.10 -14.90 15.71
CA PHE A 40 11.57 -15.14 14.37
C PHE A 40 10.22 -14.45 14.10
N LEU A 41 9.34 -14.39 15.11
CA LEU A 41 8.00 -13.81 14.98
C LEU A 41 7.96 -12.30 15.17
N GLU A 42 9.03 -11.67 15.66
CA GLU A 42 9.11 -10.23 15.91
C GLU A 42 8.76 -9.38 14.67
N PRO A 43 9.29 -9.65 13.46
CA PRO A 43 8.91 -8.89 12.27
C PRO A 43 7.42 -8.99 11.90
N PHE A 44 6.77 -10.12 12.23
CA PHE A 44 5.34 -10.31 12.03
C PHE A 44 4.52 -9.48 13.01
N TYR A 45 4.97 -9.42 14.27
CA TYR A 45 4.35 -8.61 15.30
C TYR A 45 4.42 -7.11 14.94
N ASP A 46 5.60 -6.63 14.54
CA ASP A 46 5.80 -5.23 14.14
C ASP A 46 4.95 -4.88 12.91
N THR A 47 4.96 -5.76 11.90
CA THR A 47 4.10 -5.62 10.73
C THR A 47 2.64 -5.55 11.13
N THR A 48 2.18 -6.45 12.01
CA THR A 48 0.78 -6.51 12.47
C THR A 48 0.36 -5.25 13.20
N ASN A 49 1.19 -4.73 14.10
CA ASN A 49 0.89 -3.49 14.81
C ASN A 49 0.83 -2.29 13.87
N LEU A 50 1.76 -2.23 12.90
CA LEU A 50 1.80 -1.14 11.92
C LEU A 50 0.55 -1.12 11.04
N ILE A 51 0.05 -2.29 10.62
CA ILE A 51 -1.15 -2.39 9.76
C ILE A 51 -2.46 -2.29 10.54
N SER A 52 -2.44 -2.62 11.84
CA SER A 52 -3.63 -2.57 12.71
C SER A 52 -3.87 -1.18 13.31
N SER A 53 -2.98 -0.22 13.05
CA SER A 53 -3.21 1.17 13.44
C SER A 53 -4.32 1.78 12.59
N SER A 54 -5.30 2.43 13.24
CA SER A 54 -6.45 3.08 12.60
C SER A 54 -6.23 4.59 12.35
N SER A 55 -5.10 5.14 12.76
CA SER A 55 -4.83 6.60 12.74
C SER A 55 -4.29 7.13 11.41
N TYR A 56 -3.97 6.28 10.44
CA TYR A 56 -3.50 6.68 9.11
C TYR A 56 -3.90 5.65 8.06
N SER A 57 -3.98 6.05 6.78
CA SER A 57 -4.19 5.09 5.68
C SER A 57 -3.02 4.12 5.61
N THR A 58 -3.29 2.83 5.85
CA THR A 58 -2.28 1.77 5.84
C THR A 58 -2.19 1.06 4.49
N SER A 59 -3.14 1.31 3.58
CA SER A 59 -3.36 0.48 2.41
C SER A 59 -2.25 0.58 1.35
N ASN A 60 -1.62 1.74 1.24
CA ASN A 60 -0.41 1.93 0.44
C ASN A 60 0.81 1.18 0.99
N LEU A 61 0.97 1.11 2.31
CA LEU A 61 2.14 0.52 2.95
C LEU A 61 2.02 -1.00 3.11
N TYR A 62 0.80 -1.53 3.11
CA TYR A 62 0.53 -2.92 3.39
C TYR A 62 1.24 -3.88 2.42
N PHE A 63 1.25 -3.54 1.12
CA PHE A 63 1.97 -4.36 0.13
C PHE A 63 3.44 -4.54 0.52
N MET A 64 4.11 -3.46 0.91
CA MET A 64 5.52 -3.49 1.32
C MET A 64 5.72 -4.34 2.56
N GLN A 65 4.84 -4.25 3.56
CA GLN A 65 4.98 -5.04 4.78
C GLN A 65 4.75 -6.53 4.53
N VAL A 66 3.71 -6.88 3.78
CA VAL A 66 3.44 -8.29 3.44
C VAL A 66 4.53 -8.87 2.55
N TRP A 67 5.10 -8.05 1.66
CA TRP A 67 6.28 -8.44 0.89
C TRP A 67 7.50 -8.75 1.78
N LYS A 68 7.78 -7.94 2.81
CA LYS A 68 8.87 -8.24 3.78
C LYS A 68 8.64 -9.59 4.46
N ILE A 69 7.40 -9.88 4.82
CA ILE A 69 7.02 -11.18 5.40
C ILE A 69 7.26 -12.32 4.40
N GLU A 70 6.92 -12.13 3.12
CA GLU A 70 7.18 -13.14 2.09
C GLU A 70 8.68 -13.45 1.96
N VAL A 71 9.51 -12.41 1.91
CA VAL A 71 10.98 -12.54 1.85
C VAL A 71 11.48 -13.31 3.08
N LEU A 72 11.08 -12.88 4.27
CA LEU A 72 11.48 -13.52 5.53
C LEU A 72 11.09 -15.00 5.57
N LEU A 73 9.87 -15.34 5.13
CA LEU A 73 9.43 -16.74 5.05
C LEU A 73 10.29 -17.54 4.08
N LYS A 74 10.55 -17.01 2.87
CA LYS A 74 11.35 -17.69 1.83
C LYS A 74 12.77 -17.96 2.28
N GLU A 75 13.42 -16.98 2.92
CA GLU A 75 14.78 -17.12 3.47
C GLU A 75 14.86 -18.20 4.55
N ASN A 76 13.78 -18.40 5.31
CA ASN A 76 13.73 -19.36 6.42
C ASN A 76 13.10 -20.72 6.06
N LEU A 77 12.73 -20.96 4.79
CA LEU A 77 12.21 -22.29 4.36
C LEU A 77 13.22 -23.41 4.56
N SER A 78 14.51 -23.12 4.35
CA SER A 78 15.63 -24.06 4.49
C SER A 78 16.51 -23.72 5.71
N ASN A 79 15.92 -23.14 6.76
CA ASN A 79 16.64 -22.81 7.98
C ASN A 79 17.24 -24.08 8.62
N GLU A 80 18.45 -23.97 9.18
CA GLU A 80 19.15 -25.06 9.90
C GLU A 80 18.34 -25.58 11.09
N ASP A 81 17.56 -24.70 11.71
CA ASP A 81 16.65 -25.06 12.79
C ASP A 81 15.36 -25.67 12.21
N GLU A 82 15.26 -27.00 12.27
CA GLU A 82 14.14 -27.76 11.71
C GLU A 82 12.77 -27.29 12.21
N VAL A 83 12.67 -26.81 13.46
CA VAL A 83 11.42 -26.31 14.02
C VAL A 83 11.00 -25.02 13.31
N ILE A 84 11.96 -24.11 13.10
CA ILE A 84 11.71 -22.86 12.37
C ILE A 84 11.41 -23.16 10.91
N SER A 85 12.16 -24.04 10.24
CA SER A 85 11.89 -24.46 8.86
C SER A 85 10.48 -25.05 8.72
N CYS A 86 10.08 -25.95 9.61
CA CYS A 86 8.76 -26.56 9.60
C CYS A 86 7.66 -25.52 9.83
N MET A 87 7.87 -24.59 10.77
CA MET A 87 6.95 -23.49 11.00
C MET A 87 6.82 -22.58 9.77
N CYS A 88 7.93 -22.21 9.13
CA CYS A 88 7.95 -21.39 7.93
C CYS A 88 7.20 -22.05 6.77
N LYS A 89 7.40 -23.35 6.53
CA LYS A 89 6.66 -24.11 5.51
C LYS A 89 5.14 -24.00 5.72
N ARG A 90 4.67 -24.23 6.95
CA ARG A 90 3.24 -24.14 7.30
C ARG A 90 2.70 -22.70 7.21
N MET A 91 3.52 -21.71 7.55
CA MET A 91 3.15 -20.29 7.42
C MET A 91 3.08 -19.88 5.96
N MET A 92 3.99 -20.39 5.12
CA MET A 92 4.02 -20.12 3.68
C MET A 92 2.79 -20.67 2.96
N GLU A 93 2.36 -21.89 3.30
CA GLU A 93 1.11 -22.46 2.77
C GLU A 93 -0.11 -21.55 3.03
N LYS A 94 -0.18 -20.97 4.24
CA LYS A 94 -1.23 -20.01 4.58
C LYS A 94 -1.04 -18.69 3.84
N PHE A 95 0.20 -18.21 3.75
CA PHE A 95 0.53 -16.99 3.02
C PHE A 95 0.05 -17.07 1.57
N ASP A 96 0.44 -18.11 0.82
CA ASP A 96 0.10 -18.27 -0.60
C ASP A 96 -1.42 -18.34 -0.83
N LYS A 97 -2.14 -19.01 0.08
CA LYS A 97 -3.60 -19.13 0.03
C LYS A 97 -4.28 -17.76 0.07
N TYR A 98 -3.85 -16.85 0.96
CA TYR A 98 -4.45 -15.52 1.09
C TYR A 98 -3.88 -14.54 0.08
N TRP A 99 -2.58 -14.61 -0.20
CA TRP A 99 -1.89 -13.67 -1.08
C TRP A 99 -2.48 -13.66 -2.50
N THR A 100 -2.83 -14.83 -3.03
CA THR A 100 -3.45 -14.96 -4.35
C THR A 100 -4.77 -14.17 -4.47
N GLN A 101 -5.49 -13.99 -3.36
CA GLN A 101 -6.78 -13.30 -3.34
C GLN A 101 -6.63 -11.78 -3.23
N TYR A 102 -5.72 -11.30 -2.38
CA TYR A 102 -5.64 -9.88 -2.00
C TYR A 102 -4.51 -9.10 -2.69
N SER A 103 -3.50 -9.78 -3.23
CA SER A 103 -2.27 -9.16 -3.78
C SER A 103 -2.55 -8.06 -4.81
N THR A 104 -3.55 -8.23 -5.68
CA THR A 104 -3.89 -7.23 -6.70
C THR A 104 -4.35 -5.92 -6.06
N MET A 105 -5.24 -5.99 -5.05
CA MET A 105 -5.80 -4.80 -4.42
C MET A 105 -4.75 -4.04 -3.62
N LEU A 106 -3.90 -4.78 -2.92
CA LEU A 106 -2.76 -4.23 -2.19
C LEU A 106 -1.76 -3.56 -3.14
N ALA A 107 -1.53 -4.16 -4.31
CA ALA A 107 -0.68 -3.58 -5.33
C ALA A 107 -1.27 -2.28 -5.91
N PHE A 108 -2.60 -2.12 -5.97
CA PHE A 108 -3.20 -0.84 -6.36
C PHE A 108 -2.87 0.25 -5.36
N GLY A 109 -3.09 0.01 -4.06
CA GLY A 109 -2.72 0.96 -3.01
C GLY A 109 -1.24 1.34 -3.09
N ALA A 110 -0.37 0.36 -3.34
CA ALA A 110 1.05 0.58 -3.54
C ALA A 110 1.35 1.44 -4.78
N ILE A 111 0.74 1.16 -5.93
CA ILE A 111 0.96 1.94 -7.16
C ILE A 111 0.49 3.38 -7.01
N LEU A 112 -0.62 3.60 -6.29
CA LEU A 112 -1.19 4.93 -6.03
C LEU A 112 -0.42 5.70 -4.95
N ASP A 113 0.61 5.12 -4.33
CA ASP A 113 1.60 5.87 -3.58
C ASP A 113 2.67 6.43 -4.53
N PRO A 114 2.83 7.77 -4.62
CA PRO A 114 3.79 8.41 -5.52
C PRO A 114 5.24 8.07 -5.17
N ARG A 115 5.52 7.54 -3.97
CA ARG A 115 6.86 7.09 -3.56
C ARG A 115 7.16 5.66 -4.03
N ILE A 116 6.14 4.85 -4.24
CA ILE A 116 6.26 3.45 -4.65
C ILE A 116 6.15 3.38 -6.18
N LYS A 117 4.96 3.70 -6.72
CA LYS A 117 4.60 3.52 -8.14
C LYS A 117 4.90 2.10 -8.66
N LEU A 118 4.79 1.90 -9.97
CA LEU A 118 5.13 0.62 -10.61
C LEU A 118 6.60 0.23 -10.39
N SER A 119 7.52 1.21 -10.40
CA SER A 119 8.96 0.94 -10.30
C SER A 119 9.39 0.23 -9.01
N MET A 120 8.83 0.61 -7.84
CA MET A 120 9.13 -0.11 -6.60
C MET A 120 8.40 -1.45 -6.53
N LEU A 121 7.21 -1.55 -7.13
CA LEU A 121 6.50 -2.82 -7.23
C LEU A 121 7.28 -3.85 -8.06
N GLU A 122 7.89 -3.43 -9.16
CA GLU A 122 8.81 -4.23 -9.98
C GLU A 122 10.02 -4.71 -9.16
N PHE A 123 10.61 -3.80 -8.38
CA PHE A 123 11.70 -4.14 -7.45
C PHE A 123 11.27 -5.22 -6.46
N PHE A 124 10.10 -5.09 -5.81
CA PHE A 124 9.59 -6.07 -4.86
C PHE A 124 9.42 -7.45 -5.51
N TYR A 125 8.80 -7.54 -6.68
CA TYR A 125 8.65 -8.83 -7.36
C TYR A 125 10.00 -9.43 -7.76
N SER A 126 10.97 -8.62 -8.22
CA SER A 126 12.29 -9.10 -8.62
C SER A 126 13.10 -9.76 -7.50
N LYS A 127 12.79 -9.43 -6.24
CA LYS A 127 13.46 -10.00 -5.06
C LYS A 127 12.89 -11.33 -4.60
N VAL A 128 11.66 -11.61 -4.98
CA VAL A 128 10.86 -12.72 -4.46
C VAL A 128 10.65 -13.80 -5.51
N GLU A 129 10.73 -13.44 -6.79
CA GLU A 129 10.57 -14.31 -7.94
C GLU A 129 11.81 -14.20 -8.83
N ASN A 130 12.49 -15.33 -9.02
CA ASN A 130 13.71 -15.40 -9.82
C ASN A 130 13.43 -15.32 -11.34
N ASP A 131 12.20 -15.61 -11.76
CA ASP A 131 11.77 -15.57 -13.15
C ASP A 131 11.26 -14.17 -13.53
N SER A 132 12.11 -13.41 -14.22
CA SER A 132 11.79 -12.07 -14.73
C SER A 132 10.52 -12.04 -15.59
N LEU A 133 10.22 -13.11 -16.34
CA LEU A 133 9.04 -13.17 -17.19
C LEU A 133 7.75 -13.33 -16.36
N LYS A 134 7.81 -14.03 -15.23
CA LYS A 134 6.69 -14.08 -14.27
C LYS A 134 6.50 -12.75 -13.56
N CYS A 135 7.58 -12.08 -13.16
CA CYS A 135 7.51 -10.73 -12.58
C CYS A 135 6.80 -9.76 -13.53
N LYS A 136 7.23 -9.73 -14.79
CA LYS A 136 6.63 -8.88 -15.82
C LYS A 136 5.14 -9.21 -16.02
N LYS A 137 4.78 -10.50 -16.13
CA LYS A 137 3.37 -10.91 -16.23
C LYS A 137 2.52 -10.46 -15.04
N LYS A 138 3.05 -10.54 -13.81
CA LYS A 138 2.36 -10.06 -12.59
C LYS A 138 2.15 -8.55 -12.64
N ILE A 139 3.18 -7.79 -13.01
CA ILE A 139 3.10 -6.32 -13.16
C ILE A 139 2.08 -5.94 -14.24
N ASP A 140 2.16 -6.55 -15.42
CA ASP A 140 1.26 -6.28 -16.54
C ASP A 140 -0.19 -6.60 -16.16
N LEU A 141 -0.42 -7.69 -15.42
CA LEU A 141 -1.74 -8.05 -14.90
C LEU A 141 -2.27 -7.00 -13.92
N VAL A 142 -1.47 -6.56 -12.95
CA VAL A 142 -1.86 -5.52 -12.00
C VAL A 142 -2.16 -4.22 -12.73
N LYS A 143 -1.27 -3.78 -13.64
CA LYS A 143 -1.45 -2.57 -14.44
C LYS A 143 -2.75 -2.64 -15.25
N THR A 144 -2.98 -3.75 -15.95
CA THR A 144 -4.21 -3.97 -16.74
C THR A 144 -5.46 -3.88 -15.87
N LYS A 145 -5.46 -4.51 -14.69
CA LYS A 145 -6.63 -4.43 -13.80
C LYS A 145 -6.82 -3.03 -13.22
N LEU A 146 -5.73 -2.31 -12.90
CA LEU A 146 -5.80 -0.93 -12.42
C LEU A 146 -6.40 0.00 -13.49
N CYS A 147 -5.97 -0.13 -14.74
CA CYS A 147 -6.55 0.60 -15.87
C CYS A 147 -8.06 0.33 -15.98
N LYS A 148 -8.49 -0.94 -15.92
CA LYS A 148 -9.92 -1.29 -15.95
C LYS A 148 -10.72 -0.65 -14.82
N VAL A 149 -10.17 -0.57 -13.61
CA VAL A 149 -10.82 0.14 -12.49
C VAL A 149 -10.92 1.62 -12.82
N PHE A 150 -9.84 2.24 -13.29
CA PHE A 150 -9.82 3.66 -13.67
C PHE A 150 -10.83 4.00 -14.78
N ASP A 151 -10.99 3.12 -15.77
CA ASP A 151 -11.95 3.28 -16.86
C ASP A 151 -13.39 3.36 -16.31
N GLN A 152 -13.75 2.53 -15.32
CA GLN A 152 -15.07 2.58 -14.67
C GLN A 152 -15.34 3.91 -13.95
N TYR A 153 -14.32 4.49 -13.33
CA TYR A 153 -14.44 5.83 -12.72
C TYR A 153 -14.58 6.91 -13.79
N SER A 154 -13.89 6.76 -14.92
CA SER A 154 -13.94 7.71 -16.04
C SER A 154 -15.30 7.74 -16.70
N ASP A 155 -15.94 6.58 -16.90
CA ASP A 155 -17.29 6.47 -17.48
C ASP A 155 -18.37 7.05 -16.55
N THR A 156 -18.23 6.82 -15.24
CA THR A 156 -19.19 7.31 -14.23
C THR A 156 -19.15 8.84 -14.09
N ASN A 157 -17.96 9.43 -14.15
CA ASN A 157 -17.79 10.89 -14.08
C ASN A 157 -18.32 11.62 -15.32
N GLN A 158 -18.21 11.02 -16.51
CA GLN A 158 -18.80 11.59 -17.73
C GLN A 158 -20.33 11.61 -17.67
N THR A 159 -20.94 10.57 -17.08
CA THR A 159 -22.40 10.48 -16.93
C THR A 159 -22.94 11.53 -15.94
N SER A 160 -22.18 11.83 -14.88
CA SER A 160 -22.56 12.83 -13.86
C SER A 160 -22.39 14.29 -14.32
N SER A 161 -21.64 14.52 -15.39
CA SER A 161 -21.44 15.84 -16.01
C SER A 161 -22.62 16.30 -16.89
N SER A 162 -23.70 15.51 -16.99
CA SER A 162 -24.87 15.85 -17.82
C SER A 162 -25.96 16.64 -17.08
N GLN A 163 -25.60 17.41 -16.04
CA GLN A 163 -26.48 18.47 -15.53
C GLN A 163 -26.33 19.74 -16.38
N PRO A 164 -27.44 20.36 -16.84
CA PRO A 164 -27.38 21.57 -17.65
C PRO A 164 -26.74 22.69 -16.81
N GLN A 165 -25.61 23.23 -17.27
CA GLN A 165 -25.12 24.50 -16.77
C GLN A 165 -26.21 25.55 -16.99
N SER A 166 -26.89 25.93 -15.91
CA SER A 166 -27.75 27.09 -15.89
C SER A 166 -26.88 28.31 -16.16
N SER A 167 -27.05 28.86 -17.35
CA SER A 167 -26.56 30.16 -17.78
C SER A 167 -27.09 31.24 -16.83
N THR A 168 -26.32 31.55 -15.80
CA THR A 168 -26.60 32.71 -14.95
C THR A 168 -25.81 33.89 -15.49
N THR A 169 -26.44 34.62 -16.41
CA THR A 169 -26.01 35.94 -16.87
C THR A 169 -26.15 36.92 -15.72
N HIS A 170 -25.04 37.31 -15.08
CA HIS A 170 -25.02 38.52 -14.27
C HIS A 170 -23.98 39.51 -14.79
N THR A 171 -24.52 40.54 -15.42
CA THR A 171 -23.87 41.75 -15.89
C THR A 171 -23.45 42.63 -14.70
N HIS A 172 -22.37 43.39 -14.93
CA HIS A 172 -21.99 44.66 -14.29
C HIS A 172 -21.01 44.65 -13.11
N SER A 173 -19.73 44.88 -13.43
CA SER A 173 -19.02 46.04 -12.86
C SER A 173 -18.01 46.59 -13.86
N GLN A 174 -18.10 47.89 -14.12
CA GLN A 174 -17.09 48.65 -14.84
C GLN A 174 -15.91 48.93 -13.90
N SER A 175 -14.69 48.60 -14.33
CA SER A 175 -13.52 49.39 -13.94
C SER A 175 -12.43 49.26 -15.01
N VAL A 176 -12.00 50.40 -15.50
CA VAL A 176 -10.92 50.63 -16.46
C VAL A 176 -9.57 50.18 -15.89
N GLY A 177 -8.72 49.56 -16.73
CA GLY A 177 -7.27 49.50 -16.48
C GLY A 177 -6.59 48.16 -16.73
N VAL A 178 -6.18 47.92 -17.98
CA VAL A 178 -4.99 47.11 -18.39
C VAL A 178 -4.78 45.75 -17.67
N LYS A 179 -5.73 44.80 -17.73
CA LYS A 179 -5.51 43.39 -17.30
C LYS A 179 -6.25 42.31 -18.12
N GLY A 180 -6.80 42.65 -19.29
CA GLY A 180 -7.63 41.73 -20.09
C GLY A 180 -6.87 40.80 -21.04
N LYS A 181 -5.82 41.30 -21.71
CA LYS A 181 -5.08 40.52 -22.73
C LYS A 181 -4.23 39.40 -22.13
N ASN A 182 -3.55 39.64 -21.00
CA ASN A 182 -2.76 38.60 -20.31
C ASN A 182 -3.61 37.43 -19.82
N LYS A 183 -4.85 37.69 -19.36
CA LYS A 183 -5.76 36.62 -18.93
C LYS A 183 -6.21 35.77 -20.12
N ARG A 184 -6.52 36.39 -21.26
CA ARG A 184 -6.94 35.66 -22.47
C ARG A 184 -5.83 34.75 -23.02
N ILE A 185 -4.61 35.26 -23.14
CA ILE A 185 -3.45 34.46 -23.58
C ILE A 185 -3.21 33.30 -22.60
N PHE A 186 -3.35 33.55 -21.29
CA PHE A 186 -3.24 32.50 -20.29
C PHE A 186 -4.29 31.39 -20.46
N TYR A 187 -5.57 31.74 -20.73
CA TYR A 187 -6.61 30.74 -21.01
C TYR A 187 -6.37 30.00 -22.34
N GLU A 188 -5.91 30.67 -23.39
CA GLU A 188 -5.57 30.05 -24.67
C GLU A 188 -4.39 29.06 -24.51
N MET A 189 -3.39 29.39 -23.69
CA MET A 189 -2.28 28.50 -23.34
C MET A 189 -2.75 27.25 -22.57
N MET A 190 -3.58 27.42 -21.55
CA MET A 190 -4.15 26.29 -20.77
C MET A 190 -5.03 25.37 -21.63
N ALA A 191 -5.77 25.94 -22.59
CA ALA A 191 -6.57 25.18 -23.54
C ALA A 191 -5.69 24.38 -24.53
N TYR A 192 -4.60 24.98 -25.02
CA TYR A 192 -3.63 24.30 -25.88
C TYR A 192 -2.92 23.14 -25.15
N GLU A 193 -2.48 23.34 -23.91
CA GLU A 193 -1.91 22.28 -23.07
C GLU A 193 -2.90 21.12 -22.85
N SER A 194 -4.16 21.44 -22.53
CA SER A 194 -5.20 20.43 -22.36
C SER A 194 -5.48 19.65 -23.65
N GLN A 195 -5.44 20.33 -24.80
CA GLN A 195 -5.61 19.70 -26.11
C GLN A 195 -4.42 18.82 -26.50
N THR A 196 -3.18 19.26 -26.25
CA THR A 196 -1.99 18.44 -26.57
C THR A 196 -1.94 17.16 -25.75
N ILE A 197 -2.26 17.23 -24.45
CA ILE A 197 -2.38 16.07 -23.56
C ILE A 197 -3.48 15.10 -24.05
N THR A 198 -4.66 15.65 -24.39
CA THR A 198 -5.78 14.84 -24.91
C THR A 198 -5.45 14.22 -26.28
N SER A 199 -4.74 14.95 -27.15
CA SER A 199 -4.34 14.49 -28.48
C SER A 199 -3.29 13.38 -28.45
N ALA A 200 -2.49 13.31 -27.37
CA ALA A 200 -1.60 12.19 -27.10
C ALA A 200 -2.35 10.93 -26.61
N GLY A 201 -3.67 11.02 -26.38
CA GLY A 201 -4.51 9.91 -25.99
C GLY A 201 -4.25 9.36 -24.58
N LYS A 202 -3.49 10.09 -23.74
CA LYS A 202 -3.09 9.61 -22.42
C LYS A 202 -4.19 9.87 -21.38
N SER A 203 -4.48 8.86 -20.57
CA SER A 203 -5.37 9.01 -19.42
C SER A 203 -4.68 9.73 -18.26
N GLN A 204 -5.45 10.19 -17.25
CA GLN A 204 -4.86 10.74 -16.01
C GLN A 204 -3.98 9.71 -15.31
N LEU A 205 -4.36 8.43 -15.36
CA LEU A 205 -3.56 7.34 -14.82
C LEU A 205 -2.22 7.20 -15.56
N ASP A 206 -2.22 7.26 -16.90
CA ASP A 206 -0.99 7.16 -17.69
C ASP A 206 -0.02 8.30 -17.35
N LEU A 207 -0.53 9.53 -17.27
CA LEU A 207 0.29 10.70 -16.88
C LEU A 207 0.92 10.50 -15.50
N TYR A 208 0.14 10.04 -14.51
CA TYR A 208 0.65 9.75 -13.18
C TYR A 208 1.71 8.64 -13.17
N LEU A 209 1.53 7.58 -13.96
CA LEU A 209 2.47 6.47 -14.04
C LEU A 209 3.78 6.84 -14.73
N GLU A 210 3.76 7.79 -15.66
CA GLU A 210 4.95 8.31 -16.35
C GLU A 210 5.74 9.33 -15.51
N GLU A 211 5.10 9.99 -14.55
CA GLU A 211 5.79 10.92 -13.66
C GLU A 211 6.86 10.22 -12.81
N PRO A 212 7.96 10.90 -12.49
CA PRO A 212 8.96 10.36 -11.58
C PRO A 212 8.33 10.04 -10.22
N LYS A 213 8.84 8.99 -9.56
CA LYS A 213 8.46 8.69 -8.18
C LYS A 213 9.05 9.73 -7.23
N LEU A 214 8.36 9.98 -6.12
CA LEU A 214 8.93 10.72 -5.01
C LEU A 214 9.97 9.86 -4.28
N GLU A 215 11.05 10.47 -3.85
CA GLU A 215 12.08 9.76 -3.09
C GLU A 215 11.63 9.54 -1.65
N PHE A 216 11.61 8.28 -1.21
CA PHE A 216 11.23 7.91 0.16
C PHE A 216 12.00 8.70 1.22
N ALA A 217 13.27 9.00 0.99
CA ALA A 217 14.13 9.71 1.95
C ALA A 217 13.60 11.11 2.32
N TYR A 218 12.97 11.83 1.38
CA TYR A 218 12.47 13.18 1.60
C TYR A 218 10.98 13.23 1.97
N TYR A 219 10.24 12.13 1.75
CA TYR A 219 8.79 12.07 1.87
C TYR A 219 8.34 10.92 2.80
N GLN A 220 9.07 10.67 3.89
CA GLN A 220 8.76 9.57 4.82
C GLN A 220 7.38 9.74 5.46
N ASP A 221 7.07 10.96 5.91
CA ASP A 221 5.82 11.31 6.61
C ASP A 221 4.73 11.84 5.67
N LEU A 222 4.78 11.47 4.38
CA LEU A 222 3.78 11.90 3.41
C LEU A 222 2.39 11.35 3.78
N ASP A 223 1.46 12.25 4.08
CA ASP A 223 0.03 11.91 4.12
C ASP A 223 -0.46 11.68 2.69
N ILE A 224 -0.70 10.42 2.37
CA ILE A 224 -1.10 10.01 1.03
C ILE A 224 -2.49 10.49 0.64
N LEU A 225 -3.42 10.61 1.61
CA LEU A 225 -4.78 11.06 1.34
C LEU A 225 -4.80 12.57 1.12
N GLU A 226 -4.04 13.32 1.91
CA GLU A 226 -3.86 14.76 1.69
C GLU A 226 -3.17 15.04 0.36
N HIS A 227 -2.16 14.24 -0.01
CA HIS A 227 -1.52 14.31 -1.32
C HIS A 227 -2.55 14.20 -2.46
N TRP A 228 -3.39 13.16 -2.45
CA TRP A 228 -4.40 12.96 -3.49
C TRP A 228 -5.49 14.05 -3.49
N LYS A 229 -5.87 14.54 -2.30
CA LYS A 229 -6.78 15.69 -2.18
C LYS A 229 -6.22 16.94 -2.86
N ASN A 230 -4.91 17.20 -2.70
CA ASN A 230 -4.22 18.33 -3.33
C ASN A 230 -4.03 18.12 -4.85
N GLN A 231 -3.92 16.88 -5.31
CA GLN A 231 -3.84 16.55 -6.74
C GLN A 231 -5.19 16.56 -7.47
N LYS A 232 -6.32 16.74 -6.78
CA LYS A 232 -7.66 16.68 -7.38
C LYS A 232 -7.88 17.66 -8.53
N GLN A 233 -7.25 18.83 -8.51
CA GLN A 233 -7.36 19.79 -9.62
C GLN A 233 -6.71 19.28 -10.91
N ARG A 234 -5.59 18.54 -10.77
CA ARG A 234 -4.82 18.02 -11.89
C ARG A 234 -5.33 16.66 -12.36
N TYR A 235 -5.74 15.81 -11.42
CA TYR A 235 -6.20 14.45 -11.67
C TYR A 235 -7.53 14.18 -10.95
N PRO A 236 -8.65 14.80 -11.37
CA PRO A 236 -9.91 14.72 -10.64
C PRO A 236 -10.47 13.29 -10.51
N THR A 237 -10.39 12.50 -11.59
CA THR A 237 -10.88 11.12 -11.61
C THR A 237 -9.92 10.20 -10.87
N LEU A 238 -8.61 10.36 -11.11
CA LEU A 238 -7.60 9.53 -10.45
C LEU A 238 -7.58 9.79 -8.94
N ALA A 239 -7.66 11.05 -8.50
CA ALA A 239 -7.68 11.39 -7.08
C ALA A 239 -8.89 10.80 -6.37
N LEU A 240 -10.05 10.76 -7.01
CA LEU A 240 -11.24 10.10 -6.46
C LEU A 240 -10.98 8.59 -6.28
N MET A 241 -10.56 7.91 -7.35
CA MET A 241 -10.22 6.49 -7.31
C MET A 241 -9.15 6.18 -6.26
N SER A 242 -8.11 7.01 -6.18
CA SER A 242 -7.03 6.84 -5.20
C SER A 242 -7.52 6.94 -3.77
N CYS A 243 -8.33 7.95 -3.45
CA CYS A 243 -8.93 8.07 -2.12
C CYS A 243 -9.79 6.84 -1.79
N ASP A 244 -10.63 6.39 -2.70
CA ASP A 244 -11.52 5.24 -2.47
C ASP A 244 -10.70 3.94 -2.27
N VAL A 245 -9.64 3.72 -3.04
CA VAL A 245 -8.76 2.56 -2.89
C VAL A 245 -7.96 2.61 -1.59
N LEU A 246 -7.44 3.78 -1.23
CA LEU A 246 -6.52 3.95 -0.09
C LEU A 246 -7.24 3.97 1.27
N VAL A 247 -8.54 4.27 1.31
CA VAL A 247 -9.33 4.27 2.55
C VAL A 247 -9.83 2.87 2.93
N ILE A 248 -9.75 1.88 2.03
CA ILE A 248 -10.21 0.51 2.32
C ILE A 248 -9.41 -0.06 3.49
N PRO A 249 -10.04 -0.35 4.64
CA PRO A 249 -9.36 -0.94 5.76
C PRO A 249 -8.95 -2.38 5.41
N ILE A 250 -7.69 -2.73 5.66
CA ILE A 250 -7.18 -4.07 5.36
C ILE A 250 -7.35 -4.99 6.57
N THR A 251 -7.40 -4.43 7.78
CA THR A 251 -7.71 -5.17 9.00
C THR A 251 -9.16 -4.92 9.39
N THR A 252 -9.85 -5.98 9.81
CA THR A 252 -11.16 -5.87 10.48
C THR A 252 -11.02 -5.63 11.98
N VAL A 253 -9.78 -5.67 12.48
CA VAL A 253 -9.43 -5.37 13.87
C VAL A 253 -9.21 -3.86 13.94
N ALA A 254 -10.14 -3.17 14.61
CA ALA A 254 -10.11 -1.75 14.95
C ALA A 254 -10.44 -1.60 16.43
#